data_AF-A0A3R8W796-F1
#
_entry.id   AF-A0A3R8W796-F1
#
_cell.length_a   1.000
_cell.length_b   1.000
_cell.length_c   1.000
_cell.angle_alpha   90.00
_cell.angle_beta   90.00
_cell.angle_gamma   90.00
#
_symmetry.space_group_name_H-M   'P 1'
#
loop_
_entity.id
_entity.type
_entity.pdbx_description
1 polymer ?
#
loop_
_entity_poly.entity_id
_entity_poly.type
_entity_poly.pdbx_seq_one_letter_code
_entity_poly.pdbx_strand_id
1 'polypeptide(L)'
;MNPITSVVRLPPVAHITHRAPQVPATLPTEAPMTSPSTVVSLGQQESRVDTQTYTAKGTLGKAQTQYVWEQDGIDKLSMYMLSAIQASSPAARFQGLGAALLEQLAASGGQRISQSGLAIDDGATTDPLLLAMQQARLREHATSSVSFNLTTGSGATVTVGLYSSTNGLAVDADVQDGTLTTDELKGLAALASSFQAALNGLTQEPPSLQLGALVKLDPALFTGLQLNAKLQNASGDQQTFDLQLNEDSRNLTLQGANGTVRMNLDTQGGALLGSQAQRQAAVANYLTQFDAAQKRGHGDAQLMALFKDAFSQLNSVDDTSKRPAGHDLAQNTASRLLLSGLADFDASITQTEQKINPMRPEEVDHFDYKVSQSTTLQGPAATLTVEQAQQASMKAAWHEGLNPLVGLTLTRDNKTQNYSYHTIDDQSRSSTRLAFADNALVEATATQEASQQERVRTYQEGVLQDDTTHSAAAAQSRELLDMLDEMLSQDRAARRAGLASTLQEQVAGRGHLWRLQSAPGQITT
;
A
#
# COMPACT_ATOMS: atom_id res chain seq x y z
N MET A 1 -40.64 -38.90 -13.54
CA MET A 1 -40.15 -39.89 -14.51
C MET A 1 -38.92 -39.33 -15.22
N ASN A 2 -37.95 -40.21 -15.46
CA ASN A 2 -36.52 -40.01 -15.67
C ASN A 2 -36.14 -39.82 -17.18
N PRO A 3 -34.86 -39.61 -17.55
CA PRO A 3 -34.40 -38.57 -18.49
C PRO A 3 -33.66 -39.12 -19.73
N ILE A 4 -33.11 -38.25 -20.59
CA ILE A 4 -32.00 -38.57 -21.52
C ILE A 4 -30.99 -37.42 -21.56
N THR A 5 -29.72 -37.79 -21.74
CA THR A 5 -28.48 -37.15 -21.28
C THR A 5 -27.48 -36.97 -22.43
N SER A 6 -26.66 -35.90 -22.38
CA SER A 6 -25.25 -35.75 -22.82
C SER A 6 -24.81 -35.76 -24.30
N VAL A 7 -23.76 -34.94 -24.55
CA VAL A 7 -22.42 -35.22 -25.16
C VAL A 7 -21.88 -33.90 -25.76
N VAL A 8 -20.92 -33.17 -25.14
CA VAL A 8 -19.44 -33.30 -25.05
C VAL A 8 -18.67 -32.76 -26.27
N ARG A 9 -17.73 -31.83 -25.97
CA ARG A 9 -16.71 -31.20 -26.84
C ARG A 9 -15.47 -32.10 -27.01
N LEU A 10 -14.79 -32.02 -28.16
CA LEU A 10 -13.51 -32.66 -28.45
C LEU A 10 -12.38 -31.64 -28.74
N PRO A 11 -11.11 -31.92 -28.35
CA PRO A 11 -9.93 -31.05 -28.46
C PRO A 11 -9.04 -31.35 -29.69
N PRO A 12 -8.05 -30.50 -30.04
CA PRO A 12 -7.05 -30.81 -31.07
C PRO A 12 -5.83 -31.61 -30.55
N VAL A 13 -5.23 -32.32 -31.52
CA VAL A 13 -4.38 -33.51 -31.43
C VAL A 13 -2.89 -33.17 -31.54
N ALA A 14 -2.06 -33.91 -30.79
CA ALA A 14 -0.61 -33.99 -30.96
C ALA A 14 -0.23 -35.08 -31.97
N HIS A 15 0.73 -34.81 -32.86
CA HIS A 15 1.30 -35.81 -33.78
C HIS A 15 2.74 -36.16 -33.39
N ILE A 16 2.93 -37.43 -33.03
CA ILE A 16 4.21 -38.12 -32.86
C ILE A 16 4.24 -39.18 -33.95
N THR A 17 5.23 -39.16 -34.85
CA THR A 17 5.42 -40.24 -35.84
C THR A 17 6.59 -41.12 -35.46
N HIS A 18 6.27 -42.36 -35.12
CA HIS A 18 7.20 -43.46 -34.87
C HIS A 18 7.76 -44.07 -36.16
N ARG A 19 9.01 -44.54 -36.03
CA ARG A 19 9.85 -45.28 -36.98
C ARG A 19 9.41 -46.74 -37.11
N ALA A 20 9.50 -47.31 -38.31
CA ALA A 20 9.27 -48.74 -38.62
C ALA A 20 10.52 -49.33 -39.37
N PRO A 21 10.67 -50.66 -39.54
CA PRO A 21 11.83 -51.43 -39.06
C PRO A 21 12.83 -51.87 -40.14
N GLN A 22 13.99 -52.41 -39.70
CA GLN A 22 15.13 -52.85 -40.51
C GLN A 22 14.96 -54.23 -41.17
N VAL A 23 15.60 -54.42 -42.34
CA VAL A 23 16.06 -55.71 -42.91
C VAL A 23 17.43 -55.47 -43.61
N PRO A 24 18.40 -56.41 -43.61
CA PRO A 24 19.82 -56.13 -43.85
C PRO A 24 20.40 -56.46 -45.25
N ALA A 25 21.40 -55.64 -45.62
CA ALA A 25 22.64 -55.84 -46.40
C ALA A 25 22.72 -56.71 -47.68
N THR A 26 23.26 -56.11 -48.74
CA THR A 26 24.17 -56.74 -49.73
C THR A 26 25.27 -55.75 -50.17
N LEU A 27 26.54 -56.20 -50.15
CA LEU A 27 27.75 -55.65 -50.82
C LEU A 27 28.21 -56.72 -51.82
N PRO A 28 28.84 -56.43 -53.00
CA PRO A 28 30.24 -55.93 -53.13
C PRO A 28 30.42 -54.98 -54.37
N THR A 29 31.53 -54.29 -54.71
CA THR A 29 32.96 -54.66 -54.96
C THR A 29 33.81 -53.37 -55.20
N GLU A 30 35.12 -53.40 -54.85
CA GLU A 30 36.27 -52.48 -55.11
C GLU A 30 36.42 -51.87 -56.53
N ALA A 31 37.18 -50.80 -56.90
CA ALA A 31 38.18 -49.81 -56.37
C ALA A 31 38.41 -48.71 -57.48
N PRO A 32 39.43 -47.79 -57.54
CA PRO A 32 40.34 -47.15 -56.56
C PRO A 32 40.47 -45.58 -56.64
N MET A 33 41.06 -45.00 -55.57
CA MET A 33 41.95 -43.82 -55.43
C MET A 33 41.81 -42.54 -56.30
N THR A 34 41.66 -41.39 -55.63
CA THR A 34 42.63 -40.26 -55.69
C THR A 34 42.57 -39.39 -54.42
N SER A 35 43.73 -39.18 -53.79
CA SER A 35 44.07 -38.04 -52.91
C SER A 35 45.23 -37.32 -53.64
N PRO A 36 45.47 -35.99 -53.52
CA PRO A 36 45.86 -35.42 -52.23
C PRO A 36 45.68 -33.87 -52.00
N SER A 37 46.07 -33.50 -50.77
CA SER A 37 46.69 -32.24 -50.28
C SER A 37 45.90 -30.93 -50.25
N THR A 38 45.48 -30.50 -49.04
CA THR A 38 46.31 -29.68 -48.13
C THR A 38 45.46 -29.26 -46.93
N VAL A 39 45.86 -29.67 -45.72
CA VAL A 39 45.33 -29.17 -44.45
C VAL A 39 46.24 -28.04 -43.99
N VAL A 40 45.66 -26.86 -43.73
CA VAL A 40 46.32 -25.74 -43.07
C VAL A 40 45.51 -25.40 -41.84
N SER A 41 46.06 -25.71 -40.67
CA SER A 41 45.59 -25.26 -39.36
C SER A 41 46.51 -24.13 -38.93
N LEU A 42 45.97 -22.91 -38.79
CA LEU A 42 46.66 -21.80 -38.12
C LEU A 42 45.91 -21.46 -36.83
N GLY A 43 46.63 -21.62 -35.73
CA GLY A 43 46.52 -20.78 -34.54
C GLY A 43 45.27 -20.99 -33.68
N GLN A 44 45.39 -21.87 -32.68
CA GLN A 44 44.79 -21.60 -31.38
C GLN A 44 45.25 -20.21 -30.93
N GLN A 45 44.33 -19.25 -30.88
CA GLN A 45 44.52 -18.02 -30.14
C GLN A 45 43.75 -18.15 -28.83
N GLU A 46 44.51 -18.01 -27.75
CA GLU A 46 44.05 -17.77 -26.39
C GLU A 46 42.85 -16.83 -26.38
N SER A 47 41.88 -17.09 -25.51
CA SER A 47 40.72 -16.24 -25.29
C SER A 47 41.15 -14.85 -24.75
N ARG A 48 41.73 -14.02 -25.61
CA ARG A 48 41.73 -12.57 -25.45
C ARG A 48 40.31 -12.10 -25.73
N VAL A 49 39.71 -11.48 -24.74
CA VAL A 49 38.51 -10.66 -24.92
C VAL A 49 38.93 -9.46 -25.77
N ASP A 50 38.94 -9.63 -27.09
CA ASP A 50 39.06 -8.50 -28.00
C ASP A 50 37.77 -7.70 -27.88
N THR A 51 37.86 -6.50 -27.29
CA THR A 51 36.85 -5.45 -27.38
C THR A 51 36.65 -5.12 -28.86
N GLN A 52 35.69 -5.79 -29.50
CA GLN A 52 35.32 -5.53 -30.89
C GLN A 52 34.78 -4.10 -31.00
N THR A 53 35.59 -3.20 -31.55
CA THR A 53 35.19 -1.81 -31.86
C THR A 53 34.01 -1.75 -32.83
N TYR A 54 33.81 -2.81 -33.62
CA TYR A 54 32.68 -2.94 -34.55
C TYR A 54 31.96 -4.27 -34.36
N THR A 55 30.63 -4.25 -34.36
CA THR A 55 29.82 -5.49 -34.40
C THR A 55 30.00 -6.20 -35.74
N ALA A 56 29.64 -7.48 -35.82
CA ALA A 56 29.61 -8.23 -37.09
C ALA A 56 28.72 -7.59 -38.19
N LYS A 57 27.95 -6.55 -37.85
CA LYS A 57 27.14 -5.73 -38.78
C LYS A 57 27.74 -4.36 -39.11
N GLY A 58 28.99 -4.08 -38.73
CA GLY A 58 29.71 -2.86 -39.08
C GLY A 58 29.29 -1.59 -38.34
N THR A 59 28.50 -1.71 -37.27
CA THR A 59 28.20 -0.60 -36.36
C THR A 59 29.29 -0.51 -35.30
N LEU A 60 29.62 0.69 -34.79
CA LEU A 60 30.41 0.78 -33.56
C LEU A 60 29.78 -0.14 -32.50
N GLY A 61 30.60 -0.97 -31.87
CA GLY A 61 30.18 -1.73 -30.70
C GLY A 61 29.63 -0.75 -29.67
N LYS A 62 28.49 -1.06 -29.05
CA LYS A 62 28.06 -0.27 -27.88
C LYS A 62 29.22 -0.34 -26.86
N ALA A 63 29.69 0.83 -26.42
CA ALA A 63 30.69 0.93 -25.36
C ALA A 63 30.26 0.00 -24.21
N GLN A 64 31.14 -0.87 -23.75
CA GLN A 64 30.79 -1.79 -22.69
C GLN A 64 30.70 -0.98 -21.39
N THR A 65 29.52 -0.91 -20.79
CA THR A 65 29.37 -0.29 -19.48
C THR A 65 30.13 -1.12 -18.45
N GLN A 66 31.14 -0.52 -17.83
CA GLN A 66 31.90 -1.13 -16.75
C GLN A 66 31.28 -0.73 -15.41
N TYR A 67 31.38 -1.60 -14.41
CA TYR A 67 30.88 -1.32 -13.07
C TYR A 67 32.04 -1.26 -12.09
N VAL A 68 32.16 -0.16 -11.36
CA VAL A 68 33.14 0.00 -10.29
C VAL A 68 32.43 -0.10 -8.94
N TRP A 69 32.90 -1.02 -8.10
CA TRP A 69 32.36 -1.30 -6.78
C TRP A 69 33.19 -0.64 -5.69
N GLU A 70 32.55 -0.23 -4.59
CA GLU A 70 33.23 0.30 -3.40
C GLU A 70 34.05 -0.79 -2.69
N GLN A 71 33.50 -2.01 -2.64
CA GLN A 71 34.17 -3.18 -2.10
C GLN A 71 34.05 -4.37 -3.05
N ASP A 72 35.15 -5.09 -3.25
CA ASP A 72 35.12 -6.35 -4.00
C ASP A 72 34.45 -7.45 -3.14
N GLY A 73 33.29 -7.95 -3.57
CA GLY A 73 32.54 -8.97 -2.83
C GLY A 73 31.65 -9.81 -3.73
N ILE A 74 31.55 -11.11 -3.42
CA ILE A 74 30.70 -12.11 -4.13
C ILE A 74 29.62 -12.64 -3.16
N ASP A 75 29.06 -11.77 -2.33
CA ASP A 75 27.93 -12.12 -1.47
C ASP A 75 26.59 -11.94 -2.20
N LYS A 76 25.49 -12.33 -1.54
CA LYS A 76 24.14 -12.19 -2.10
C LYS A 76 23.78 -10.74 -2.39
N LEU A 77 24.17 -9.81 -1.51
CA LEU A 77 23.90 -8.38 -1.67
C LEU A 77 24.59 -7.84 -2.92
N SER A 78 25.87 -8.15 -3.13
CA SER A 78 26.60 -7.80 -4.35
C SER A 78 25.94 -8.35 -5.62
N MET A 79 25.40 -9.58 -5.60
CA MET A 79 24.67 -10.14 -6.74
C MET A 79 23.37 -9.38 -7.03
N TYR A 80 22.59 -9.04 -6.00
CA TYR A 80 21.39 -8.22 -6.16
C TYR A 80 21.74 -6.82 -6.65
N MET A 81 22.81 -6.21 -6.12
CA MET A 81 23.26 -4.89 -6.56
C MET A 81 23.69 -4.89 -8.02
N LEU A 82 24.40 -5.92 -8.49
CA LEU A 82 24.77 -6.05 -9.90
C LEU A 82 23.54 -6.16 -10.81
N SER A 83 22.54 -6.96 -10.40
CA SER A 83 21.28 -7.06 -11.15
C SER A 83 20.52 -5.73 -11.14
N ALA A 84 20.49 -5.05 -10.01
CA ALA A 84 19.76 -3.80 -9.83
C ALA A 84 20.40 -2.64 -10.62
N ILE A 85 21.72 -2.47 -10.60
CA ILE A 85 22.38 -1.38 -11.33
C ILE A 85 22.22 -1.50 -12.85
N GLN A 86 22.10 -2.74 -13.35
CA GLN A 86 21.82 -3.04 -14.75
C GLN A 86 20.36 -2.80 -15.14
N ALA A 87 19.46 -2.67 -14.16
CA ALA A 87 18.05 -2.50 -14.41
C ALA A 87 17.70 -1.08 -14.86
N SER A 88 16.77 -1.00 -15.80
CA SER A 88 16.26 0.25 -16.37
C SER A 88 15.00 0.77 -15.68
N SER A 89 14.24 -0.09 -14.97
CA SER A 89 13.02 0.32 -14.27
C SER A 89 13.28 0.59 -12.79
N PRO A 90 12.58 1.57 -12.17
CA PRO A 90 12.68 1.84 -10.74
C PRO A 90 12.40 0.60 -9.88
N ALA A 91 11.39 -0.21 -10.24
CA ALA A 91 11.04 -1.43 -9.52
C ALA A 91 12.17 -2.47 -9.48
N ALA A 92 12.80 -2.72 -10.62
CA ALA A 92 13.88 -3.70 -10.70
C ALA A 92 15.17 -3.20 -10.01
N ARG A 93 15.33 -1.88 -9.84
CA ARG A 93 16.48 -1.28 -9.14
C ARG A 93 16.48 -1.48 -7.63
N PHE A 94 15.35 -1.82 -7.03
CA PHE A 94 15.27 -2.14 -5.60
C PHE A 94 14.96 -3.62 -5.33
N GLN A 95 14.82 -4.43 -6.38
CA GLN A 95 14.36 -5.81 -6.27
C GLN A 95 15.36 -6.67 -5.48
N GLY A 96 14.90 -7.17 -4.33
CA GLY A 96 15.67 -8.04 -3.44
C GLY A 96 16.71 -7.32 -2.57
N LEU A 97 17.02 -6.05 -2.83
CA LEU A 97 18.05 -5.30 -2.10
C LEU A 97 17.69 -5.08 -0.63
N GLY A 98 16.46 -4.66 -0.35
CA GLY A 98 16.03 -4.36 1.02
C GLY A 98 16.06 -5.60 1.90
N ALA A 99 15.56 -6.74 1.39
CA ALA A 99 15.61 -8.00 2.13
C ALA A 99 17.05 -8.48 2.32
N ALA A 100 17.85 -8.53 1.25
CA ALA A 100 19.24 -8.99 1.31
C ALA A 100 20.08 -8.17 2.29
N LEU A 101 19.87 -6.85 2.34
CA LEU A 101 20.58 -5.96 3.23
C LEU A 101 20.22 -6.18 4.71
N LEU A 102 18.92 -6.30 5.03
CA LEU A 102 18.47 -6.59 6.39
C LEU A 102 18.90 -7.99 6.86
N GLU A 103 18.83 -8.99 5.98
CA GLU A 103 19.31 -10.35 6.27
C GLU A 103 20.82 -10.37 6.50
N GLN A 104 21.60 -9.65 5.69
CA GLN A 104 23.05 -9.56 5.84
C GLN A 104 23.43 -8.82 7.13
N LEU A 105 22.72 -7.76 7.49
CA LEU A 105 22.93 -7.05 8.76
C LEU A 105 22.63 -7.96 9.96
N ALA A 106 21.53 -8.72 9.90
CA ALA A 106 21.19 -9.67 10.95
C ALA A 106 22.23 -10.80 11.06
N ALA A 107 22.68 -11.34 9.92
CA ALA A 107 23.68 -12.41 9.87
C ALA A 107 25.08 -11.98 10.33
N SER A 108 25.44 -10.71 10.14
CA SER A 108 26.71 -10.13 10.60
C SER A 108 26.68 -9.73 12.08
N GLY A 109 25.53 -9.89 12.77
CA GLY A 109 25.36 -9.48 14.15
C GLY A 109 25.24 -7.96 14.34
N GLY A 110 24.76 -7.24 13.32
CA GLY A 110 24.62 -5.79 13.35
C GLY A 110 25.89 -5.02 12.94
N GLN A 111 26.87 -5.68 12.32
CA GLN A 111 28.05 -4.98 11.80
C GLN A 111 27.68 -4.11 10.60
N ARG A 112 28.26 -2.90 10.55
CA ARG A 112 28.06 -1.93 9.47
C ARG A 112 28.31 -2.54 8.10
N ILE A 113 27.39 -2.29 7.17
CA ILE A 113 27.47 -2.65 5.76
C ILE A 113 27.40 -1.36 4.94
N SER A 114 28.36 -1.15 4.04
CA SER A 114 28.38 -0.07 3.06
C SER A 114 28.87 -0.63 1.75
N GLN A 115 28.08 -0.46 0.69
CA GLN A 115 28.47 -0.85 -0.65
C GLN A 115 27.87 0.12 -1.66
N SER A 116 28.60 0.39 -2.73
CA SER A 116 28.11 1.18 -3.85
C SER A 116 28.68 0.66 -5.17
N GLY A 117 27.91 0.82 -6.24
CA GLY A 117 28.29 0.49 -7.60
C GLY A 117 28.03 1.69 -8.51
N LEU A 118 28.99 2.00 -9.37
CA LEU A 118 28.88 3.05 -10.38
C LEU A 118 29.05 2.43 -11.77
N ALA A 119 28.11 2.75 -12.66
CA ALA A 119 28.20 2.46 -14.09
C ALA A 119 29.08 3.54 -14.74
N ILE A 120 30.15 3.11 -15.41
CA ILE A 120 31.13 3.98 -16.05
C ILE A 120 31.21 3.60 -17.53
N ASP A 121 31.17 4.63 -18.38
CA ASP A 121 31.37 4.46 -19.82
C ASP A 121 32.83 4.14 -20.13
N ASP A 122 33.07 3.36 -21.19
CA ASP A 122 34.44 3.04 -21.63
C ASP A 122 35.26 4.32 -21.88
N GLY A 123 36.40 4.44 -21.19
CA GLY A 123 37.32 5.58 -21.29
C GLY A 123 37.07 6.70 -20.28
N ALA A 124 36.08 6.59 -19.39
CA ALA A 124 35.95 7.54 -18.28
C ALA A 124 37.06 7.33 -17.23
N THR A 125 37.46 8.42 -16.58
CA THR A 125 38.53 8.41 -15.58
C THR A 125 38.09 7.68 -14.32
N THR A 126 38.79 6.61 -13.95
CA THR A 126 38.60 5.84 -12.71
C THR A 126 39.50 6.35 -11.58
N ASP A 127 39.70 7.66 -11.49
CA ASP A 127 40.49 8.26 -10.41
C ASP A 127 39.84 7.96 -9.04
N PRO A 128 40.58 7.40 -8.06
CA PRO A 128 40.01 6.99 -6.78
C PRO A 128 39.35 8.13 -5.99
N LEU A 129 39.90 9.35 -6.05
CA LEU A 129 39.33 10.49 -5.34
C LEU A 129 38.02 10.93 -6.00
N LEU A 130 37.98 10.96 -7.33
CA LEU A 130 36.77 11.29 -8.08
C LEU A 130 35.67 10.24 -7.87
N LEU A 131 36.01 8.96 -7.86
CA LEU A 131 35.09 7.86 -7.56
C LEU A 131 34.50 8.01 -6.15
N ALA A 132 35.33 8.25 -5.14
CA ALA A 132 34.87 8.47 -3.77
C ALA A 132 33.90 9.67 -3.67
N MET A 133 34.18 10.76 -4.38
CA MET A 133 33.27 11.92 -4.44
C MET A 133 31.95 11.58 -5.14
N GLN A 134 31.98 10.79 -6.22
CA GLN A 134 30.76 10.35 -6.92
C GLN A 134 29.91 9.41 -6.05
N GLN A 135 30.54 8.50 -5.29
CA GLN A 135 29.87 7.62 -4.34
C GLN A 135 29.22 8.41 -3.20
N ALA A 136 29.92 9.40 -2.63
CA ALA A 136 29.34 10.28 -1.61
C ALA A 136 28.15 11.08 -2.17
N ARG A 137 28.30 11.65 -3.37
CA ARG A 137 27.23 12.39 -4.06
C ARG A 137 26.01 11.51 -4.36
N LEU A 138 26.22 10.23 -4.69
CA LEU A 138 25.13 9.28 -4.92
C LEU A 138 24.27 9.10 -3.66
N ARG A 139 24.88 9.05 -2.47
CA ARG A 139 24.15 8.93 -1.20
C ARG A 139 23.43 10.23 -0.82
N GLU A 140 24.02 11.39 -1.11
CA GLU A 140 23.44 12.71 -0.76
C GLU A 140 22.35 13.19 -1.74
N HIS A 141 22.48 12.85 -3.03
CA HIS A 141 21.66 13.41 -4.11
C HIS A 141 21.10 12.32 -5.04
N ALA A 142 20.72 11.17 -4.48
CA ALA A 142 20.07 10.11 -5.22
C ALA A 142 18.78 10.62 -5.89
N THR A 143 18.49 10.12 -7.11
CA THR A 143 17.22 10.40 -7.78
C THR A 143 16.07 9.70 -7.06
N SER A 144 16.32 8.47 -6.61
CA SER A 144 15.44 7.71 -5.72
C SER A 144 16.21 7.29 -4.47
N SER A 145 15.63 7.51 -3.29
CA SER A 145 16.20 7.14 -2.00
C SER A 145 15.16 6.49 -1.09
N VAL A 146 15.62 5.58 -0.24
CA VAL A 146 14.85 4.96 0.83
C VAL A 146 15.68 5.04 2.10
N SER A 147 15.08 5.49 3.19
CA SER A 147 15.63 5.44 4.54
C SER A 147 14.70 4.63 5.44
N PHE A 148 15.25 3.67 6.15
CA PHE A 148 14.55 2.84 7.13
C PHE A 148 15.29 2.92 8.45
N ASN A 149 14.59 3.36 9.51
CA ASN A 149 15.12 3.46 10.86
C ASN A 149 14.24 2.64 11.79
N LEU A 150 14.81 1.74 12.57
CA LEU A 150 14.10 0.88 13.51
C LEU A 150 14.71 1.04 14.89
N THR A 151 13.91 1.51 15.84
CA THR A 151 14.31 1.67 17.24
C THR A 151 13.97 0.40 18.00
N THR A 152 14.96 -0.18 18.67
CA THR A 152 14.82 -1.46 19.38
C THR A 152 14.45 -1.28 20.85
N GLY A 153 13.93 -2.34 21.46
CA GLY A 153 13.60 -2.37 22.89
C GLY A 153 14.83 -2.24 23.80
N SER A 154 16.02 -2.62 23.32
CA SER A 154 17.29 -2.37 24.01
C SER A 154 17.82 -0.94 23.89
N GLY A 155 17.19 -0.10 23.06
CA GLY A 155 17.59 1.30 22.83
C GLY A 155 18.55 1.52 21.66
N ALA A 156 18.92 0.47 20.91
CA ALA A 156 19.71 0.61 19.69
C ALA A 156 18.84 1.12 18.53
N THR A 157 19.48 1.74 17.53
CA THR A 157 18.81 2.18 16.30
C THR A 157 19.44 1.53 15.08
N VAL A 158 18.66 0.74 14.35
CA VAL A 158 19.07 0.20 13.05
C VAL A 158 18.74 1.21 11.98
N THR A 159 19.74 1.67 11.23
CA THR A 159 19.57 2.59 10.10
C THR A 159 19.91 1.88 8.80
N VAL A 160 19.07 2.03 7.79
CA VAL A 160 19.25 1.46 6.45
C VAL A 160 18.98 2.54 5.41
N GLY A 161 19.86 2.63 4.41
CA GLY A 161 19.74 3.52 3.27
C GLY A 161 19.86 2.77 1.95
N LEU A 162 18.95 3.03 1.00
CA LEU A 162 19.05 2.57 -0.38
C LEU A 162 19.01 3.80 -1.29
N TYR A 163 19.96 3.91 -2.22
CA TYR A 163 20.15 5.09 -3.04
C TYR A 163 20.33 4.67 -4.50
N SER A 164 19.53 5.24 -5.39
CA SER A 164 19.55 4.92 -6.81
C SER A 164 19.52 6.18 -7.65
N SER A 165 20.43 6.24 -8.63
CA SER A 165 20.49 7.25 -9.68
C SER A 165 20.78 6.57 -11.01
N THR A 166 20.62 7.28 -12.13
CA THR A 166 20.80 6.72 -13.49
C THR A 166 22.04 5.84 -13.62
N ASN A 167 23.19 6.29 -13.10
CA ASN A 167 24.47 5.60 -13.25
C ASN A 167 25.00 4.98 -11.95
N GLY A 168 24.19 4.88 -10.89
CA GLY A 168 24.69 4.42 -9.60
C GLY A 168 23.65 3.81 -8.70
N LEU A 169 24.11 2.90 -7.85
CA LEU A 169 23.34 2.26 -6.79
C LEU A 169 24.20 2.17 -5.53
N ALA A 170 23.66 2.53 -4.39
CA ALA A 170 24.35 2.47 -3.11
C ALA A 170 23.42 1.96 -2.02
N VAL A 171 24.00 1.24 -1.06
CA VAL A 171 23.31 0.73 0.13
C VAL A 171 24.14 1.01 1.37
N ASP A 172 23.45 1.29 2.47
CA ASP A 172 24.03 1.44 3.81
C ASP A 172 23.16 0.69 4.81
N ALA A 173 23.80 0.02 5.77
CA ALA A 173 23.13 -0.50 6.95
C ALA A 173 24.07 -0.36 8.17
N ASP A 174 23.56 0.15 9.27
CA ASP A 174 24.36 0.40 10.48
C ASP A 174 23.50 0.25 11.74
N VAL A 175 24.16 -0.04 12.86
CA VAL A 175 23.53 -0.08 14.18
C VAL A 175 24.18 0.99 15.06
N GLN A 176 23.36 1.93 15.51
CA GLN A 176 23.78 3.06 16.33
C GLN A 176 23.26 2.89 17.76
N ASP A 177 23.90 3.60 18.69
CA ASP A 177 23.45 3.75 20.08
C ASP A 177 23.28 2.45 20.88
N GLY A 178 23.90 1.35 20.43
CA GLY A 178 23.87 0.07 21.13
C GLY A 178 24.26 -1.12 20.29
N THR A 179 23.90 -2.31 20.77
CA THR A 179 24.11 -3.58 20.09
C THR A 179 22.80 -4.36 20.09
N LEU A 180 22.52 -5.07 18.99
CA LEU A 180 21.32 -5.90 18.88
C LEU A 180 21.46 -7.20 19.67
N THR A 181 20.43 -7.55 20.43
CA THR A 181 20.28 -8.86 21.07
C THR A 181 19.98 -9.95 20.04
N THR A 182 20.12 -11.22 20.43
CA THR A 182 19.82 -12.36 19.56
C THR A 182 18.36 -12.36 19.08
N ASP A 183 17.42 -11.92 19.91
CA ASP A 183 16.00 -11.90 19.53
C ASP A 183 15.66 -10.69 18.66
N GLU A 184 16.29 -9.52 18.89
CA GLU A 184 16.19 -8.38 17.98
C GLU A 184 16.78 -8.68 16.60
N LEU A 185 17.91 -9.41 16.52
CA LEU A 185 18.50 -9.86 15.25
C LEU A 185 17.54 -10.79 14.47
N LYS A 186 16.87 -11.71 15.16
CA LYS A 186 15.84 -12.56 14.55
C LYS A 186 14.62 -11.74 14.09
N GLY A 187 14.18 -10.79 14.92
CA GLY A 187 13.10 -9.87 14.60
C GLY A 187 13.42 -9.04 13.35
N LEU A 188 14.65 -8.53 13.26
CA LEU A 188 15.13 -7.77 12.11
C LEU A 188 15.10 -8.61 10.83
N ALA A 189 15.59 -9.85 10.89
CA ALA A 189 15.51 -10.79 9.76
C ALA A 189 14.06 -11.10 9.37
N ALA A 190 13.13 -11.20 10.33
CA ALA A 190 11.72 -11.43 10.04
C ALA A 190 11.05 -10.23 9.31
N LEU A 191 11.53 -9.01 9.54
CA LEU A 191 11.04 -7.80 8.85
C LEU A 191 11.54 -7.69 7.40
N ALA A 192 12.62 -8.39 7.02
CA ALA A 192 13.27 -8.29 5.72
C ALA A 192 12.31 -8.46 4.53
N SER A 193 11.46 -9.49 4.60
CA SER A 193 10.47 -9.77 3.55
C SER A 193 9.42 -8.66 3.41
N SER A 194 8.96 -8.10 4.53
CA SER A 194 7.94 -7.03 4.53
C SER A 194 8.54 -5.69 4.10
N PHE A 195 9.79 -5.40 4.47
CA PHE A 195 10.52 -4.24 3.95
C PHE A 195 10.66 -4.33 2.42
N GLN A 196 11.07 -5.49 1.90
CA GLN A 196 11.15 -5.68 0.45
C GLN A 196 9.78 -5.60 -0.23
N ALA A 197 8.73 -6.17 0.36
CA ALA A 197 7.38 -6.09 -0.17
C ALA A 197 6.90 -4.63 -0.26
N ALA A 198 7.15 -3.82 0.77
CA ALA A 198 6.83 -2.40 0.76
C ALA A 198 7.54 -1.66 -0.38
N LEU A 199 8.83 -1.93 -0.60
CA LEU A 199 9.58 -1.37 -1.74
C LEU A 199 9.01 -1.80 -3.08
N ASN A 200 8.71 -3.09 -3.24
CA ASN A 200 8.12 -3.62 -4.47
C ASN A 200 6.76 -2.96 -4.73
N GLY A 201 5.91 -2.84 -3.71
CA GLY A 201 4.60 -2.19 -3.78
C GLY A 201 4.68 -0.72 -4.16
N LEU A 202 5.62 0.03 -3.59
CA LEU A 202 5.79 1.45 -3.87
C LEU A 202 6.36 1.73 -5.27
N THR A 203 7.06 0.77 -5.87
CA THR A 203 7.74 0.93 -7.17
C THR A 203 7.07 0.21 -8.33
N GLN A 204 6.11 -0.68 -8.08
CA GLN A 204 5.30 -1.31 -9.13
C GLN A 204 4.35 -0.31 -9.79
N GLU A 205 3.82 -0.67 -10.96
CA GLU A 205 2.87 0.13 -11.72
C GLU A 205 1.58 -0.68 -11.99
N PRO A 206 0.42 -0.27 -11.44
CA PRO A 206 0.23 0.85 -10.50
C PRO A 206 0.79 0.54 -9.09
N PRO A 207 1.23 1.56 -8.33
CA PRO A 207 1.69 1.42 -6.95
C PRO A 207 0.62 0.79 -6.05
N SER A 208 1.07 0.01 -5.06
CA SER A 208 0.25 -0.52 -3.97
C SER A 208 1.02 -0.42 -2.64
N LEU A 209 0.30 -0.50 -1.52
CA LEU A 209 0.98 -0.57 -0.21
C LEU A 209 1.06 -2.03 0.24
N GLN A 210 2.26 -2.47 0.62
CA GLN A 210 2.53 -3.85 1.07
C GLN A 210 3.41 -3.84 2.31
N LEU A 211 2.89 -3.25 3.39
CA LEU A 211 3.62 -3.02 4.64
C LEU A 211 3.75 -4.29 5.51
N GLY A 212 2.84 -5.25 5.39
CA GLY A 212 2.97 -6.57 6.02
C GLY A 212 3.28 -6.52 7.51
N ALA A 213 4.40 -7.12 7.92
CA ALA A 213 4.85 -7.14 9.31
C ALA A 213 5.40 -5.79 9.81
N LEU A 214 5.72 -4.83 8.93
CA LEU A 214 6.25 -3.53 9.33
C LEU A 214 5.29 -2.76 10.24
N VAL A 215 3.98 -2.94 10.06
CA VAL A 215 2.92 -2.30 10.86
C VAL A 215 2.45 -3.13 12.06
N LYS A 216 3.10 -4.27 12.30
CA LYS A 216 2.81 -5.23 13.38
C LYS A 216 4.05 -5.50 14.21
N LEU A 217 4.77 -4.42 14.56
CA LEU A 217 5.96 -4.53 15.40
C LEU A 217 5.62 -5.19 16.73
N ASP A 218 6.49 -6.08 17.18
CA ASP A 218 6.46 -6.57 18.55
C ASP A 218 7.06 -5.49 19.46
N PRO A 219 6.26 -4.84 20.34
CA PRO A 219 6.75 -3.77 21.21
C PRO A 219 7.82 -4.24 22.21
N ALA A 220 7.94 -5.55 22.46
CA ALA A 220 9.03 -6.09 23.27
C ALA A 220 10.38 -6.06 22.54
N LEU A 221 10.38 -6.05 21.21
CA LEU A 221 11.59 -6.04 20.38
C LEU A 221 11.85 -4.66 19.75
N PHE A 222 10.79 -3.95 19.33
CA PHE A 222 10.89 -2.70 18.59
C PHE A 222 9.88 -1.68 19.08
N THR A 223 10.36 -0.52 19.50
CA THR A 223 9.55 0.57 20.06
C THR A 223 9.19 1.64 19.02
N GLY A 224 9.87 1.63 17.87
CA GLY A 224 9.56 2.55 16.78
C GLY A 224 10.12 2.13 15.43
N LEU A 225 9.47 2.62 14.37
CA LEU A 225 9.89 2.46 12.98
C LEU A 225 9.65 3.75 12.22
N GLN A 226 10.60 4.16 11.41
CA GLN A 226 10.43 5.20 10.41
C GLN A 226 10.89 4.70 9.04
N LEU A 227 10.05 4.82 8.03
CA LEU A 227 10.36 4.50 6.65
C LEU A 227 10.04 5.70 5.76
N ASN A 228 11.08 6.30 5.18
CA ASN A 228 10.98 7.37 4.21
C ASN A 228 11.37 6.83 2.84
N ALA A 229 10.62 7.16 1.80
CA ALA A 229 11.03 6.91 0.43
C ALA A 229 10.74 8.11 -0.45
N LYS A 230 11.69 8.46 -1.31
CA LYS A 230 11.54 9.37 -2.44
C LYS A 230 11.85 8.55 -3.68
N LEU A 231 10.85 8.31 -4.52
CA LEU A 231 10.95 7.40 -5.66
C LEU A 231 10.56 8.15 -6.92
N GLN A 232 11.24 7.85 -8.03
CA GLN A 232 10.82 8.31 -9.35
C GLN A 232 10.06 7.17 -10.04
N ASN A 233 8.86 7.46 -10.57
CA ASN A 233 8.09 6.47 -11.36
C ASN A 233 8.63 6.39 -12.82
N ALA A 234 8.11 5.48 -13.66
CA ALA A 234 8.59 5.40 -15.05
C ALA A 234 8.25 6.65 -15.88
N SER A 235 7.24 7.43 -15.49
CA SER A 235 6.88 8.71 -16.12
C SER A 235 7.84 9.86 -15.74
N GLY A 236 8.72 9.65 -14.76
CA GLY A 236 9.64 10.66 -14.26
C GLY A 236 9.10 11.50 -13.11
N ASP A 237 7.85 11.31 -12.70
CA ASP A 237 7.26 12.01 -11.56
C ASP A 237 7.82 11.47 -10.24
N GLN A 238 7.96 12.38 -9.28
CA GLN A 238 8.42 12.06 -7.95
C GLN A 238 7.24 11.64 -7.06
N GLN A 239 7.39 10.50 -6.40
CA GLN A 239 6.52 10.02 -5.33
C GLN A 239 7.28 10.05 -4.00
N THR A 240 6.64 10.54 -2.94
CA THR A 240 7.19 10.46 -1.58
C THR A 240 6.29 9.61 -0.69
N PHE A 241 6.91 8.85 0.19
CA PHE A 241 6.27 8.01 1.18
C PHE A 241 6.95 8.21 2.52
N ASP A 242 6.16 8.40 3.57
CA ASP A 242 6.60 8.45 4.96
C ASP A 242 5.68 7.56 5.78
N LEU A 243 6.28 6.68 6.58
CA LEU A 243 5.61 5.84 7.57
C LEU A 243 6.35 6.01 8.88
N GLN A 244 5.62 6.34 9.94
CA GLN A 244 6.14 6.48 11.29
C GLN A 244 5.28 5.68 12.25
N LEU A 245 5.90 4.80 13.01
CA LEU A 245 5.27 3.97 14.03
C LEU A 245 6.00 4.19 15.34
N ASN A 246 5.25 4.36 16.41
CA ASN A 246 5.74 4.35 17.79
C ASN A 246 4.67 3.71 18.70
N GLU A 247 4.87 3.77 20.01
CA GLU A 247 3.94 3.21 21.00
C GLU A 247 2.55 3.88 20.96
N ASP A 248 2.50 5.14 20.53
CA ASP A 248 1.33 6.00 20.64
C ASP A 248 0.59 6.18 19.32
N SER A 249 1.27 6.00 18.20
CA SER A 249 0.74 6.39 16.91
C SER A 249 1.30 5.60 15.74
N ARG A 250 0.50 5.56 14.66
CA ARG A 250 0.89 5.09 13.33
C ARG A 250 0.50 6.12 12.31
N ASN A 251 1.49 6.77 11.71
CA ASN A 251 1.30 7.84 10.75
C ASN A 251 1.83 7.42 9.39
N LEU A 252 1.09 7.74 8.34
CA LEU A 252 1.45 7.46 6.96
C LEU A 252 1.08 8.66 6.08
N THR A 253 2.02 9.07 5.24
CA THR A 253 1.78 10.03 4.16
C THR A 253 2.35 9.48 2.86
N LEU A 254 1.53 9.46 1.82
CA LEU A 254 1.96 9.18 0.44
C LEU A 254 1.56 10.37 -0.43
N GLN A 255 2.51 10.88 -1.19
CA GLN A 255 2.30 11.94 -2.17
C GLN A 255 2.79 11.46 -3.52
N GLY A 256 1.93 11.52 -4.54
CA GLY A 256 2.29 11.27 -5.93
C GLY A 256 1.72 12.32 -6.87
N ALA A 257 1.80 12.06 -8.17
CA ALA A 257 1.30 12.94 -9.23
C ALA A 257 -0.23 13.17 -9.12
N ASN A 258 -0.97 12.11 -8.79
CA ASN A 258 -2.44 12.15 -8.72
C ASN A 258 -2.97 12.77 -7.42
N GLY A 259 -2.15 12.92 -6.39
CA GLY A 259 -2.59 13.51 -5.12
C GLY A 259 -1.87 12.98 -3.88
N THR A 260 -2.47 13.23 -2.72
CA THR A 260 -1.97 12.86 -1.40
C THR A 260 -2.92 11.91 -0.68
N VAL A 261 -2.35 10.92 0.01
CA VAL A 261 -3.00 10.07 1.01
C VAL A 261 -2.34 10.37 2.35
N ARG A 262 -3.13 10.66 3.39
CA ARG A 262 -2.65 10.81 4.77
C ARG A 262 -3.48 9.97 5.72
N MET A 263 -2.82 9.39 6.72
CA MET A 263 -3.46 8.62 7.77
C MET A 263 -2.68 8.73 9.07
N ASN A 264 -3.39 9.01 10.15
CA ASN A 264 -2.85 9.04 11.49
C ASN A 264 -3.76 8.17 12.34
N LEU A 265 -3.19 7.18 13.03
CA LEU A 265 -3.89 6.27 13.93
C LEU A 265 -3.30 6.44 15.33
N ASP A 266 -4.15 6.68 16.33
CA ASP A 266 -3.79 6.73 17.75
C ASP A 266 -3.96 5.33 18.37
N THR A 267 -2.87 4.77 18.89
CA THR A 267 -2.84 3.43 19.48
C THR A 267 -2.95 3.40 21.00
N GLN A 268 -3.03 4.56 21.67
CA GLN A 268 -3.12 4.68 23.13
C GLN A 268 -4.41 4.09 23.70
N GLY A 269 -5.50 4.11 22.92
CA GLY A 269 -6.81 3.53 23.26
C GLY A 269 -6.86 2.00 23.28
N GLY A 270 -5.73 1.30 23.37
CA GLY A 270 -5.61 -0.16 23.20
C GLY A 270 -6.55 -1.02 24.06
N ALA A 271 -6.94 -0.54 25.25
CA ALA A 271 -7.88 -1.25 26.13
C ALA A 271 -9.32 -1.32 25.57
N LEU A 272 -9.68 -0.41 24.66
CA LEU A 272 -10.98 -0.38 23.98
C LEU A 272 -10.97 -1.03 22.59
N LEU A 273 -9.85 -1.58 22.15
CA LEU A 273 -9.79 -2.31 20.89
C LEU A 273 -10.76 -3.50 20.91
N GLY A 274 -11.56 -3.59 19.86
CA GLY A 274 -12.52 -4.65 19.63
C GLY A 274 -11.87 -6.00 19.42
N SER A 275 -12.68 -7.05 19.40
CA SER A 275 -12.24 -8.37 18.93
C SER A 275 -11.84 -8.34 17.44
N GLN A 276 -11.09 -9.33 16.99
CA GLN A 276 -10.66 -9.43 15.58
C GLN A 276 -11.83 -9.30 14.60
N ALA A 277 -12.93 -10.05 14.83
CA ALA A 277 -14.10 -10.02 13.96
C ALA A 277 -14.81 -8.66 13.97
N GLN A 278 -14.89 -8.00 15.13
CA GLN A 278 -15.46 -6.66 15.23
C GLN A 278 -14.65 -5.64 14.43
N ARG A 279 -13.32 -5.67 14.57
CA ARG A 279 -12.42 -4.77 13.83
C ARG A 279 -12.46 -5.01 12.33
N GLN A 280 -12.47 -6.26 11.89
CA GLN A 280 -12.62 -6.60 10.47
C GLN A 280 -13.95 -6.08 9.90
N ALA A 281 -15.05 -6.23 10.64
CA ALA A 281 -16.35 -5.70 10.21
C ALA A 281 -16.36 -4.15 10.17
N ALA A 282 -15.69 -3.49 11.11
CA ALA A 282 -15.56 -2.04 11.09
C ALA A 282 -14.69 -1.55 9.92
N VAL A 283 -13.56 -2.23 9.64
CA VAL A 283 -12.73 -1.93 8.48
C VAL A 283 -13.52 -2.10 7.18
N ALA A 284 -14.23 -3.23 7.01
CA ALA A 284 -15.05 -3.48 5.83
C ALA A 284 -16.15 -2.41 5.63
N ASN A 285 -16.76 -1.94 6.72
CA ASN A 285 -17.73 -0.85 6.68
C ASN A 285 -17.11 0.45 6.14
N TYR A 286 -15.95 0.85 6.65
CA TYR A 286 -15.24 2.04 6.14
C TYR A 286 -14.79 1.86 4.68
N LEU A 287 -14.27 0.70 4.29
CA LEU A 287 -13.90 0.42 2.90
C LEU A 287 -15.09 0.55 1.94
N THR A 288 -16.28 0.13 2.37
CA THR A 288 -17.52 0.31 1.59
C THR A 288 -17.88 1.79 1.43
N GLN A 289 -17.70 2.59 2.50
CA GLN A 289 -17.91 4.04 2.45
C GLN A 289 -16.90 4.73 1.54
N PHE A 290 -15.64 4.28 1.53
CA PHE A 290 -14.60 4.82 0.66
C PHE A 290 -14.93 4.56 -0.82
N ASP A 291 -15.43 3.36 -1.15
CA ASP A 291 -15.90 3.03 -2.49
C ASP A 291 -17.12 3.88 -2.89
N ALA A 292 -18.05 4.14 -1.96
CA ALA A 292 -19.19 5.00 -2.21
C ALA A 292 -18.78 6.46 -2.43
N ALA A 293 -17.86 6.99 -1.64
CA ALA A 293 -17.31 8.34 -1.77
C ALA A 293 -16.57 8.50 -3.11
N GLN A 294 -15.69 7.55 -3.46
CA GLN A 294 -14.97 7.56 -4.74
C GLN A 294 -15.93 7.61 -5.93
N LYS A 295 -16.97 6.77 -5.93
CA LYS A 295 -17.97 6.75 -7.01
C LYS A 295 -18.76 8.05 -7.07
N ARG A 296 -19.21 8.55 -5.93
CA ARG A 296 -20.06 9.75 -5.87
C ARG A 296 -19.30 11.04 -6.22
N GLY A 297 -18.04 11.15 -5.82
CA GLY A 297 -17.20 12.32 -6.09
C GLY A 297 -16.30 12.17 -7.32
N HIS A 298 -16.42 11.10 -8.10
CA HIS A 298 -15.54 10.82 -9.25
C HIS A 298 -14.03 10.87 -8.91
N GLY A 299 -13.66 10.41 -7.71
CA GLY A 299 -12.26 10.40 -7.27
C GLY A 299 -11.38 9.40 -8.02
N ASP A 300 -10.07 9.67 -8.08
CA ASP A 300 -9.10 8.78 -8.70
C ASP A 300 -9.09 7.37 -8.05
N ALA A 301 -9.36 6.35 -8.86
CA ALA A 301 -9.52 4.98 -8.37
C ALA A 301 -8.21 4.38 -7.82
N GLN A 302 -7.06 4.78 -8.37
CA GLN A 302 -5.75 4.30 -7.92
C GLN A 302 -5.37 4.94 -6.58
N LEU A 303 -5.58 6.24 -6.42
CA LEU A 303 -5.38 6.96 -5.16
C LEU A 303 -6.31 6.41 -4.07
N MET A 304 -7.56 6.09 -4.41
CA MET A 304 -8.49 5.43 -3.50
C MET A 304 -8.04 4.01 -3.12
N ALA A 305 -7.46 3.24 -4.05
CA ALA A 305 -6.91 1.92 -3.74
C ALA A 305 -5.76 2.02 -2.72
N LEU A 306 -4.84 2.97 -2.88
CA LEU A 306 -3.77 3.25 -1.91
C LEU A 306 -4.33 3.66 -0.55
N PHE A 307 -5.36 4.49 -0.52
CA PHE A 307 -6.06 4.89 0.70
C PHE A 307 -6.66 3.69 1.45
N LYS A 308 -7.32 2.78 0.72
CA LYS A 308 -7.89 1.53 1.25
C LYS A 308 -6.82 0.57 1.76
N ASP A 309 -5.71 0.44 1.04
CA ASP A 309 -4.57 -0.39 1.44
C ASP A 309 -3.95 0.14 2.74
N ALA A 310 -3.71 1.46 2.83
CA ALA A 310 -3.20 2.12 4.03
C ALA A 310 -4.13 1.88 5.22
N PHE A 311 -5.43 2.10 5.02
CA PHE A 311 -6.43 1.97 6.08
C PHE A 311 -6.48 0.56 6.65
N SER A 312 -6.51 -0.44 5.77
CA SER A 312 -6.59 -1.84 6.16
C SER A 312 -5.33 -2.31 6.88
N GLN A 313 -4.17 -1.87 6.42
CA GLN A 313 -2.88 -2.29 6.98
C GLN A 313 -2.56 -1.59 8.30
N LEU A 314 -2.81 -0.29 8.42
CA LEU A 314 -2.56 0.44 9.67
C LEU A 314 -3.50 0.02 10.79
N ASN A 315 -4.76 -0.34 10.47
CA ASN A 315 -5.70 -0.92 11.44
C ASN A 315 -5.42 -2.41 11.76
N SER A 316 -4.43 -3.03 11.11
CA SER A 316 -4.07 -4.40 11.44
C SER A 316 -3.36 -4.45 12.79
N VAL A 317 -3.78 -5.36 13.66
CA VAL A 317 -3.23 -5.56 15.00
C VAL A 317 -2.74 -6.99 15.09
N ASP A 318 -1.64 -7.22 15.79
CA ASP A 318 -1.25 -8.57 16.17
C ASP A 318 -2.15 -9.05 17.32
N ASP A 319 -3.16 -9.86 16.98
CA ASP A 319 -4.09 -10.42 17.96
C ASP A 319 -3.46 -11.47 18.89
N THR A 320 -2.21 -11.89 18.62
CA THR A 320 -1.45 -12.80 19.51
C THR A 320 -0.68 -12.06 20.59
N SER A 321 -0.50 -10.75 20.43
CA SER A 321 0.14 -9.89 21.42
C SER A 321 -0.68 -9.80 22.71
N LYS A 322 0.02 -9.60 23.84
CA LYS A 322 -0.63 -9.46 25.14
C LYS A 322 -1.51 -8.21 25.14
N ARG A 323 -2.77 -8.37 25.51
CA ARG A 323 -3.69 -7.23 25.63
C ARG A 323 -3.23 -6.24 26.71
N PRO A 324 -3.43 -4.92 26.50
CA PRO A 324 -3.14 -3.92 27.51
C PRO A 324 -3.88 -4.16 28.83
N ALA A 325 -3.33 -3.64 29.93
CA ALA A 325 -4.02 -3.64 31.21
C ALA A 325 -5.38 -2.94 31.09
N GLY A 326 -6.39 -3.47 31.77
CA GLY A 326 -7.74 -2.92 31.75
C GLY A 326 -8.61 -3.35 30.56
N HIS A 327 -8.07 -4.10 29.58
CA HIS A 327 -8.85 -4.61 28.45
C HIS A 327 -10.09 -5.41 28.89
N ASP A 328 -9.94 -6.28 29.89
CA ASP A 328 -11.02 -7.18 30.34
C ASP A 328 -11.89 -6.58 31.46
N LEU A 329 -11.76 -5.28 31.76
CA LEU A 329 -12.68 -4.60 32.68
C LEU A 329 -14.10 -4.69 32.13
N ALA A 330 -15.07 -4.88 33.03
CA ALA A 330 -16.48 -5.03 32.66
C ALA A 330 -16.99 -3.83 31.87
N GLN A 331 -16.62 -2.61 32.25
CA GLN A 331 -16.99 -1.38 31.54
C GLN A 331 -16.41 -1.38 30.12
N ASN A 332 -15.12 -1.65 29.95
CA ASN A 332 -14.48 -1.68 28.62
C ASN A 332 -15.09 -2.77 27.73
N THR A 333 -15.42 -3.92 28.32
CA THR A 333 -16.12 -5.00 27.61
C THR A 333 -17.51 -4.58 27.15
N ALA A 334 -18.28 -3.93 28.02
CA ALA A 334 -19.60 -3.40 27.68
C ALA A 334 -19.50 -2.27 26.63
N SER A 335 -18.54 -1.36 26.78
CA SER A 335 -18.32 -0.26 25.84
C SER A 335 -18.06 -0.77 24.43
N ARG A 336 -17.20 -1.78 24.30
CA ARG A 336 -16.90 -2.40 23.00
C ARG A 336 -18.13 -2.95 22.27
N LEU A 337 -19.27 -3.18 22.91
CA LEU A 337 -20.48 -3.61 22.21
C LEU A 337 -21.00 -2.52 21.25
N LEU A 338 -20.91 -1.25 21.62
CA LEU A 338 -21.37 -0.14 20.76
C LEU A 338 -20.26 0.64 20.07
N LEU A 339 -18.99 0.41 20.41
CA LEU A 339 -17.89 1.02 19.68
C LEU A 339 -17.60 0.32 18.34
N SER A 340 -16.89 0.98 17.44
CA SER A 340 -16.36 0.34 16.23
C SER A 340 -15.35 -0.78 16.55
N GLY A 341 -14.65 -0.65 17.68
CA GLY A 341 -13.54 -1.51 18.08
C GLY A 341 -12.21 -1.19 17.40
N LEU A 342 -12.16 -0.18 16.52
CA LEU A 342 -10.91 0.31 15.95
C LEU A 342 -10.22 1.29 16.89
N ALA A 343 -8.91 1.45 16.70
CA ALA A 343 -8.18 2.60 17.21
C ALA A 343 -8.74 3.91 16.63
N ASP A 344 -8.48 5.01 17.31
CA ASP A 344 -8.90 6.33 16.84
C ASP A 344 -8.00 6.78 15.69
N PHE A 345 -8.55 7.51 14.72
CA PHE A 345 -7.81 7.89 13.52
C PHE A 345 -8.31 9.18 12.88
N ASP A 346 -7.44 9.77 12.08
CA ASP A 346 -7.75 10.78 11.06
C ASP A 346 -7.15 10.32 9.73
N ALA A 347 -7.95 10.32 8.67
CA ALA A 347 -7.52 9.90 7.36
C ALA A 347 -8.08 10.82 6.28
N SER A 348 -7.25 11.13 5.28
CA SER A 348 -7.65 11.98 4.16
C SER A 348 -7.01 11.58 2.84
N ILE A 349 -7.73 11.92 1.77
CA ILE A 349 -7.31 11.85 0.37
C ILE A 349 -7.59 13.20 -0.27
N THR A 350 -6.60 13.75 -0.95
CA THR A 350 -6.70 15.01 -1.70
C THR A 350 -6.11 14.78 -3.07
N GLN A 351 -6.94 14.88 -4.11
CA GLN A 351 -6.51 14.75 -5.50
C GLN A 351 -5.86 16.06 -5.98
N THR A 352 -4.89 15.95 -6.88
CA THR A 352 -4.31 17.12 -7.55
C THR A 352 -5.38 17.83 -8.38
N GLU A 353 -5.58 19.13 -8.13
CA GLU A 353 -6.56 19.95 -8.85
C GLU A 353 -6.26 20.03 -10.35
N GLN A 354 -7.31 19.97 -11.18
CA GLN A 354 -7.19 20.13 -12.63
C GLN A 354 -8.06 21.28 -13.14
N LYS A 355 -7.46 22.14 -13.97
CA LYS A 355 -8.14 23.26 -14.63
C LYS A 355 -8.23 22.98 -16.11
N ILE A 356 -9.18 22.13 -16.49
CA ILE A 356 -9.28 21.64 -17.87
C ILE A 356 -10.02 22.61 -18.79
N ASN A 357 -10.81 23.55 -18.25
CA ASN A 357 -11.57 24.51 -19.04
C ASN A 357 -10.91 25.90 -19.14
N PRO A 358 -10.29 26.25 -20.27
CA PRO A 358 -9.67 27.56 -20.44
C PRO A 358 -10.68 28.73 -20.56
N MET A 359 -11.98 28.46 -20.76
CA MET A 359 -13.02 29.51 -20.77
C MET A 359 -13.56 29.80 -19.37
N ARG A 360 -13.44 28.86 -18.44
CA ARG A 360 -13.92 28.95 -17.05
C ARG A 360 -12.85 28.48 -16.08
N PRO A 361 -11.77 29.26 -15.89
CA PRO A 361 -10.67 28.89 -15.00
C PRO A 361 -11.07 28.78 -13.52
N GLU A 362 -12.26 29.27 -13.16
CA GLU A 362 -12.89 29.10 -11.86
C GLU A 362 -13.49 27.70 -11.64
N GLU A 363 -13.73 26.94 -12.70
CA GLU A 363 -14.19 25.55 -12.64
C GLU A 363 -12.96 24.65 -12.49
N VAL A 364 -12.78 24.14 -11.26
CA VAL A 364 -11.62 23.31 -10.88
C VAL A 364 -12.08 21.91 -10.52
N ASP A 365 -11.50 20.93 -11.18
CA ASP A 365 -11.76 19.52 -10.88
C ASP A 365 -10.90 19.10 -9.69
N HIS A 366 -11.53 18.52 -8.69
CA HIS A 366 -10.88 18.11 -7.45
C HIS A 366 -11.68 17.00 -6.76
N PHE A 367 -11.01 16.28 -5.86
CA PHE A 367 -11.61 15.31 -4.98
C PHE A 367 -10.89 15.33 -3.63
N ASP A 368 -11.62 15.72 -2.59
CA ASP A 368 -11.18 15.77 -1.21
C ASP A 368 -12.12 14.96 -0.35
N TYR A 369 -11.59 13.94 0.31
CA TYR A 369 -12.36 13.12 1.25
C TYR A 369 -11.59 12.98 2.56
N LYS A 370 -12.30 13.20 3.67
CA LYS A 370 -11.77 13.11 5.03
C LYS A 370 -12.68 12.24 5.87
N VAL A 371 -12.08 11.42 6.73
CA VAL A 371 -12.79 10.55 7.66
C VAL A 371 -12.00 10.46 8.94
N SER A 372 -12.69 10.51 10.08
CA SER A 372 -12.06 10.41 11.39
C SER A 372 -12.92 9.65 12.38
N GLN A 373 -12.26 9.10 13.39
CA GLN A 373 -12.86 8.53 14.58
C GLN A 373 -12.06 8.96 15.79
N SER A 374 -12.76 9.36 16.85
CA SER A 374 -12.15 9.69 18.15
C SER A 374 -13.00 9.14 19.27
N THR A 375 -12.35 8.72 20.36
CA THR A 375 -12.97 8.14 21.54
C THR A 375 -12.48 8.91 22.76
N THR A 376 -13.42 9.39 23.56
CA THR A 376 -13.13 10.15 24.79
C THR A 376 -13.64 9.37 26.00
N LEU A 377 -12.81 9.34 27.05
CA LEU A 377 -13.13 8.72 28.32
C LEU A 377 -13.11 9.81 29.39
N GLN A 378 -14.18 9.91 30.16
CA GLN A 378 -14.33 10.93 31.20
C GLN A 378 -14.78 10.30 32.51
N GLY A 379 -14.17 10.72 33.61
CA GLY A 379 -14.51 10.24 34.96
C GLY A 379 -13.73 8.99 35.40
N PRO A 380 -13.81 8.64 36.69
CA PRO A 380 -13.22 7.42 37.23
C PRO A 380 -13.98 6.18 36.76
N ALA A 381 -13.37 4.99 36.86
CA ALA A 381 -13.97 3.72 36.43
C ALA A 381 -15.39 3.47 36.97
N ALA A 382 -15.69 3.89 38.20
CA ALA A 382 -17.02 3.72 38.80
C ALA A 382 -18.11 4.59 38.15
N THR A 383 -17.75 5.75 37.60
CA THR A 383 -18.65 6.70 36.96
C THR A 383 -18.08 7.15 35.61
N LEU A 384 -17.74 6.17 34.77
CA LEU A 384 -17.09 6.38 33.49
C LEU A 384 -18.10 6.79 32.42
N THR A 385 -17.76 7.81 31.64
CA THR A 385 -18.45 8.14 30.38
C THR A 385 -17.52 7.84 29.23
N VAL A 386 -18.02 7.13 28.21
CA VAL A 386 -17.31 6.84 26.96
C VAL A 386 -18.11 7.44 25.82
N GLU A 387 -17.48 8.30 25.02
CA GLU A 387 -18.09 8.86 23.81
C GLU A 387 -17.19 8.61 22.61
N GLN A 388 -17.72 7.98 21.56
CA GLN A 388 -17.03 7.82 20.28
C GLN A 388 -17.73 8.65 19.20
N ALA A 389 -16.97 9.54 18.60
CA ALA A 389 -17.39 10.34 17.46
C ALA A 389 -16.74 9.84 16.18
N GLN A 390 -17.53 9.62 15.14
CA GLN A 390 -17.11 9.26 13.79
C GLN A 390 -17.60 10.35 12.83
N GLN A 391 -16.76 10.78 11.90
CA GLN A 391 -17.10 11.86 10.98
C GLN A 391 -16.53 11.57 9.59
N ALA A 392 -17.26 11.94 8.54
CA ALA A 392 -16.72 12.01 7.19
C ALA A 392 -17.22 13.23 6.44
N SER A 393 -16.38 13.81 5.60
CA SER A 393 -16.71 14.94 4.73
C SER A 393 -16.13 14.71 3.34
N MET A 394 -16.88 15.07 2.31
CA MET A 394 -16.43 14.97 0.92
C MET A 394 -16.71 16.28 0.19
N LYS A 395 -15.70 16.77 -0.55
CA LYS A 395 -15.84 17.83 -1.53
C LYS A 395 -15.28 17.35 -2.84
N ALA A 396 -16.05 17.51 -3.90
CA ALA A 396 -15.59 17.10 -5.21
C ALA A 396 -16.18 18.01 -6.27
N ALA A 397 -15.47 18.15 -7.38
CA ALA A 397 -16.02 18.71 -8.59
C ALA A 397 -15.38 18.09 -9.81
N TRP A 398 -16.15 17.94 -10.87
CA TRP A 398 -15.66 17.42 -12.14
C TRP A 398 -16.47 17.95 -13.31
N HIS A 399 -15.86 17.94 -14.49
CA HIS A 399 -16.57 18.10 -15.75
C HIS A 399 -16.96 16.73 -16.32
N GLU A 400 -18.16 16.64 -16.86
CA GLU A 400 -18.67 15.48 -17.57
C GLU A 400 -19.17 15.88 -18.95
N GLY A 401 -18.74 15.18 -20.00
CA GLY A 401 -19.17 15.49 -21.37
C GLY A 401 -20.63 15.10 -21.60
N LEU A 402 -21.38 15.94 -22.32
CA LEU A 402 -22.79 15.62 -22.65
C LEU A 402 -22.95 14.42 -23.61
N ASN A 403 -21.85 13.98 -24.23
CA ASN A 403 -21.82 12.79 -25.07
C ASN A 403 -20.74 11.83 -24.53
N PRO A 404 -21.11 10.67 -23.96
CA PRO A 404 -20.16 9.72 -23.39
C PRO A 404 -19.29 9.01 -24.46
N LEU A 405 -19.65 9.11 -25.74
CA LEU A 405 -18.88 8.51 -26.85
C LEU A 405 -17.73 9.40 -27.33
N VAL A 406 -17.65 10.66 -26.86
CA VAL A 406 -16.65 11.63 -27.30
C VAL A 406 -15.87 12.12 -26.07
N GLY A 407 -14.55 11.95 -26.09
CA GLY A 407 -13.69 12.45 -25.02
C GLY A 407 -13.83 13.96 -24.86
N LEU A 408 -14.01 14.42 -23.63
CA LEU A 408 -14.19 15.84 -23.34
C LEU A 408 -12.87 16.59 -23.62
N THR A 409 -12.90 17.53 -24.57
CA THR A 409 -11.76 18.40 -24.88
C THR A 409 -12.22 19.85 -24.90
N LEU A 410 -12.01 20.56 -23.80
CA LEU A 410 -12.46 21.94 -23.63
C LEU A 410 -11.40 22.91 -24.17
N THR A 411 -11.82 23.82 -25.04
CA THR A 411 -10.96 24.87 -25.62
C THR A 411 -11.64 26.22 -25.50
N ARG A 412 -11.00 27.29 -26.01
CA ARG A 412 -11.64 28.63 -26.08
C ARG A 412 -12.71 28.75 -27.17
N ASP A 413 -12.95 27.72 -27.98
CA ASP A 413 -14.06 27.68 -28.92
C ASP A 413 -15.35 27.25 -28.22
N ASN A 414 -16.38 28.08 -28.31
CA ASN A 414 -17.73 27.79 -27.82
C ASN A 414 -18.21 26.41 -28.27
N LYS A 415 -17.91 25.96 -29.50
CA LYS A 415 -18.34 24.66 -30.01
C LYS A 415 -17.80 23.46 -29.23
N THR A 416 -16.74 23.66 -28.46
CA THR A 416 -16.16 22.61 -27.60
C THR A 416 -16.76 22.57 -26.20
N GLN A 417 -17.53 23.59 -25.83
CA GLN A 417 -18.08 23.79 -24.48
C GLN A 417 -19.43 23.10 -24.32
N ASN A 418 -19.43 21.76 -24.39
CA ASN A 418 -20.62 20.91 -24.22
C ASN A 418 -20.39 19.92 -23.08
N TYR A 419 -20.71 20.34 -21.86
CA TYR A 419 -20.44 19.58 -20.63
C TYR A 419 -21.41 19.94 -19.51
N SER A 420 -21.55 19.05 -18.54
CA SER A 420 -22.06 19.37 -17.21
C SER A 420 -20.89 19.52 -16.23
N TYR A 421 -20.99 20.49 -15.33
CA TYR A 421 -20.06 20.67 -14.22
C TYR A 421 -20.78 20.34 -12.91
N HIS A 422 -20.27 19.33 -12.22
CA HIS A 422 -20.84 18.81 -10.99
C HIS A 422 -20.01 19.30 -9.81
N THR A 423 -20.68 19.68 -8.72
CA THR A 423 -20.02 19.99 -7.44
C THR A 423 -20.74 19.30 -6.30
N ILE A 424 -19.98 18.62 -5.44
CA ILE A 424 -20.47 17.87 -4.29
C ILE A 424 -19.96 18.52 -2.99
N ASP A 425 -20.85 18.63 -2.00
CA ASP A 425 -20.51 18.93 -0.60
C ASP A 425 -21.33 17.99 0.30
N ASP A 426 -20.67 16.98 0.84
CA ASP A 426 -21.30 15.97 1.69
C ASP A 426 -20.65 15.97 3.08
N GLN A 427 -21.47 15.70 4.10
CA GLN A 427 -21.05 15.56 5.48
C GLN A 427 -21.82 14.43 6.16
N SER A 428 -21.16 13.70 7.06
CA SER A 428 -21.79 12.71 7.90
C SER A 428 -21.11 12.61 9.26
N ARG A 429 -21.90 12.31 10.29
CA ARG A 429 -21.44 12.17 11.66
C ARG A 429 -22.20 11.04 12.35
N SER A 430 -21.50 10.33 13.23
CA SER A 430 -22.13 9.52 14.26
C SER A 430 -21.48 9.83 15.61
N SER A 431 -22.27 9.90 16.68
CA SER A 431 -21.80 9.91 18.06
C SER A 431 -22.49 8.79 18.83
N THR A 432 -21.69 7.96 19.50
CA THR A 432 -22.16 6.92 20.42
C THR A 432 -21.68 7.26 21.81
N ARG A 433 -22.61 7.35 22.77
CA ARG A 433 -22.32 7.68 24.16
C ARG A 433 -22.78 6.57 25.09
N LEU A 434 -21.92 6.24 26.04
CA LEU A 434 -22.14 5.25 27.09
C LEU A 434 -21.82 5.91 28.43
N ALA A 435 -22.68 5.72 29.44
CA ALA A 435 -22.38 6.15 30.79
C ALA A 435 -22.54 5.00 31.77
N PHE A 436 -21.61 4.93 32.71
CA PHE A 436 -21.61 3.96 33.79
C PHE A 436 -21.81 4.69 35.12
N ALA A 437 -22.56 4.08 36.04
CA ALA A 437 -22.67 4.50 37.43
C ALA A 437 -22.58 3.26 38.32
N ASP A 438 -21.74 3.31 39.35
CA ASP A 438 -21.44 2.16 40.23
C ASP A 438 -21.08 0.89 39.45
N ASN A 439 -20.29 1.05 38.36
CA ASN A 439 -19.91 -0.01 37.41
C ASN A 439 -21.06 -0.64 36.59
N ALA A 440 -22.28 -0.12 36.67
CA ALA A 440 -23.42 -0.54 35.85
C ALA A 440 -23.62 0.42 34.67
N LEU A 441 -23.97 -0.11 33.50
CA LEU A 441 -24.35 0.71 32.34
C LEU A 441 -25.69 1.37 32.63
N VAL A 442 -25.76 2.70 32.56
CA VAL A 442 -26.96 3.50 32.84
C VAL A 442 -27.40 4.36 31.66
N GLU A 443 -26.55 4.55 30.66
CA GLU A 443 -26.85 5.26 29.42
C GLU A 443 -26.20 4.54 28.24
N ALA A 444 -26.92 4.41 27.15
CA ALA A 444 -26.38 4.00 25.86
C ALA A 444 -27.17 4.69 24.75
N THR A 445 -26.59 5.70 24.12
CA THR A 445 -27.24 6.51 23.08
C THR A 445 -26.41 6.56 21.81
N ALA A 446 -27.07 6.65 20.66
CA ALA A 446 -26.41 6.91 19.39
C ALA A 446 -27.14 7.97 18.59
N THR A 447 -26.40 8.93 18.05
CA THR A 447 -26.93 9.98 17.16
C THR A 447 -26.17 9.94 15.84
N GLN A 448 -26.91 9.87 14.73
CA GLN A 448 -26.38 9.83 13.37
C GLN A 448 -26.96 10.98 12.56
N GLU A 449 -26.12 11.59 11.73
CA GLU A 449 -26.48 12.68 10.83
C GLU A 449 -25.75 12.50 9.50
N ALA A 450 -26.43 12.78 8.39
CA ALA A 450 -25.82 12.86 7.08
C ALA A 450 -26.52 13.92 6.22
N SER A 451 -25.74 14.66 5.44
CA SER A 451 -26.20 15.61 4.45
C SER A 451 -25.41 15.42 3.15
N GLN A 452 -26.13 15.43 2.03
CA GLN A 452 -25.56 15.33 0.70
C GLN A 452 -26.08 16.47 -0.16
N GLN A 453 -25.18 17.13 -0.86
CA GLN A 453 -25.50 18.20 -1.80
C GLN A 453 -24.78 17.97 -3.12
N GLU A 454 -25.51 18.10 -4.22
CA GLU A 454 -24.96 18.12 -5.58
C GLU A 454 -25.53 19.30 -6.34
N ARG A 455 -24.67 20.10 -6.98
CA ARG A 455 -25.09 21.12 -7.93
C ARG A 455 -24.53 20.78 -9.31
N VAL A 456 -25.39 20.83 -10.31
CA VAL A 456 -25.06 20.50 -11.71
C VAL A 456 -25.35 21.71 -12.57
N ARG A 457 -24.33 22.18 -13.27
CA ARG A 457 -24.44 23.27 -14.26
C ARG A 457 -24.18 22.72 -15.65
N THR A 458 -25.17 22.79 -16.53
CA THR A 458 -25.07 22.23 -17.88
C THR A 458 -24.82 23.34 -18.90
N TYR A 459 -23.78 23.20 -19.70
CA TYR A 459 -23.42 24.14 -20.76
C TYR A 459 -23.50 23.48 -22.13
N GLN A 460 -24.08 24.20 -23.10
CA GLN A 460 -24.09 23.81 -24.50
C GLN A 460 -23.60 25.00 -25.33
N GLU A 461 -22.60 24.73 -26.18
CA GLU A 461 -21.88 25.74 -26.95
C GLU A 461 -21.41 26.95 -26.09
N GLY A 462 -21.04 26.70 -24.83
CA GLY A 462 -20.54 27.72 -23.89
C GLY A 462 -21.62 28.51 -23.15
N VAL A 463 -22.89 28.27 -23.49
CA VAL A 463 -24.05 28.92 -22.87
C VAL A 463 -24.61 28.02 -21.78
N LEU A 464 -24.85 28.58 -20.59
CA LEU A 464 -25.49 27.87 -19.47
C LEU A 464 -26.95 27.60 -19.85
N GLN A 465 -27.32 26.32 -19.87
CA GLN A 465 -28.67 25.85 -20.19
C GLN A 465 -29.46 25.50 -18.92
N ASP A 466 -28.79 24.90 -17.93
CA ASP A 466 -29.42 24.45 -16.69
C ASP A 466 -28.47 24.64 -15.50
N ASP A 467 -29.03 24.92 -14.32
CA ASP A 467 -28.33 25.03 -13.04
C ASP A 467 -29.23 24.52 -11.93
N THR A 468 -29.04 23.25 -11.57
CA THR A 468 -29.90 22.53 -10.62
C THR A 468 -29.10 22.13 -9.39
N THR A 469 -29.72 22.23 -8.22
CA THR A 469 -29.14 21.74 -6.95
C THR A 469 -30.05 20.69 -6.33
N HIS A 470 -29.49 19.52 -6.06
CA HIS A 470 -30.11 18.43 -5.31
C HIS A 470 -29.54 18.38 -3.90
N SER A 471 -30.40 18.20 -2.91
CA SER A 471 -29.96 18.07 -1.52
C SER A 471 -30.81 17.04 -0.77
N ALA A 472 -30.16 16.26 0.09
CA ALA A 472 -30.79 15.29 0.97
C ALA A 472 -30.12 15.33 2.33
N ALA A 473 -30.90 15.21 3.41
CA ALA A 473 -30.37 15.14 4.76
C ALA A 473 -31.22 14.23 5.64
N ALA A 474 -30.60 13.58 6.61
CA ALA A 474 -31.27 12.78 7.62
C ALA A 474 -30.51 12.88 8.95
N ALA A 475 -31.27 12.87 10.05
CA ALA A 475 -30.74 12.90 11.41
C ALA A 475 -31.60 12.01 12.30
N GLN A 476 -30.97 11.21 13.16
CA GLN A 476 -31.68 10.34 14.07
C GLN A 476 -30.89 10.09 15.35
N SER A 477 -31.60 10.09 16.48
CA SER A 477 -31.08 9.68 17.78
C SER A 477 -31.83 8.45 18.28
N ARG A 478 -31.10 7.53 18.93
CA ARG A 478 -31.63 6.25 19.42
C ARG A 478 -31.13 5.97 20.83
N GLU A 479 -32.06 5.57 21.69
CA GLU A 479 -31.75 4.91 22.95
C GLU A 479 -31.47 3.43 22.68
N LEU A 480 -30.29 2.97 23.11
CA LEU A 480 -29.78 1.61 22.89
C LEU A 480 -29.71 0.79 24.18
N LEU A 481 -30.03 1.39 25.32
CA LEU A 481 -29.89 0.74 26.63
C LEU A 481 -30.77 -0.50 26.75
N ASP A 482 -32.06 -0.38 26.51
CA ASP A 482 -33.01 -1.50 26.60
C ASP A 482 -32.65 -2.64 25.63
N MET A 483 -32.19 -2.28 24.42
CA MET A 483 -31.73 -3.24 23.42
C MET A 483 -30.50 -4.02 23.93
N LEU A 484 -29.52 -3.32 24.48
CA LEU A 484 -28.32 -3.94 25.05
C LEU A 484 -28.64 -4.82 26.25
N ASP A 485 -29.50 -4.36 27.15
CA ASP A 485 -29.91 -5.11 28.33
C ASP A 485 -30.63 -6.42 27.94
N GLU A 486 -31.50 -6.36 26.94
CA GLU A 486 -32.14 -7.55 26.38
C GLU A 486 -31.10 -8.53 25.84
N MET A 487 -30.20 -8.08 24.96
CA MET A 487 -29.14 -8.93 24.38
C MET A 487 -28.23 -9.55 25.45
N LEU A 488 -27.80 -8.75 26.42
CA LEU A 488 -26.98 -9.21 27.54
C LEU A 488 -27.73 -10.20 28.43
N SER A 489 -29.04 -10.06 28.60
CA SER A 489 -29.85 -11.01 29.36
C SER A 489 -29.99 -12.35 28.64
N GLN A 490 -30.22 -12.31 27.32
CA GLN A 490 -30.32 -13.50 26.47
C GLN A 490 -28.98 -14.25 26.44
N ASP A 491 -27.87 -13.54 26.30
CA ASP A 491 -26.53 -14.13 26.32
C ASP A 491 -26.22 -14.83 27.66
N ARG A 492 -26.55 -14.17 28.78
CA ARG A 492 -26.41 -14.78 30.12
C ARG A 492 -27.27 -16.04 30.27
N ALA A 493 -28.49 -16.04 29.74
CA ALA A 493 -29.36 -17.22 29.77
C ALA A 493 -28.81 -18.36 28.91
N ALA A 494 -28.34 -18.08 27.69
CA ALA A 494 -27.73 -19.05 26.79
C ALA A 494 -26.49 -19.71 27.41
N ARG A 495 -25.59 -18.90 28.00
CA ARG A 495 -24.40 -19.42 28.70
C ARG A 495 -24.76 -20.31 29.88
N ARG A 496 -25.78 -19.94 30.67
CA ARG A 496 -26.29 -20.79 31.78
C ARG A 496 -26.87 -22.11 31.28
N ALA A 497 -27.43 -22.13 30.07
CA ALA A 497 -27.94 -23.33 29.40
C ALA A 497 -26.84 -24.15 28.68
N GLY A 498 -25.57 -23.74 28.75
CA GLY A 498 -24.45 -24.41 28.07
C GLY A 498 -24.40 -24.18 26.55
N LEU A 499 -25.15 -23.19 26.05
CA LEU A 499 -25.15 -22.80 24.64
C LEU A 499 -24.02 -21.79 24.35
N ALA A 500 -23.59 -21.73 23.09
CA ALA A 500 -22.62 -20.74 22.62
C ALA A 500 -23.22 -19.32 22.67
N SER A 501 -22.38 -18.34 23.00
CA SER A 501 -22.74 -16.92 22.98
C SER A 501 -22.95 -16.44 21.54
N THR A 502 -24.08 -15.77 21.28
CA THR A 502 -24.40 -15.12 19.99
C THR A 502 -24.39 -13.59 20.06
N LEU A 503 -24.06 -13.03 21.24
CA LEU A 503 -24.09 -11.59 21.50
C LEU A 503 -23.34 -10.78 20.44
N GLN A 504 -22.14 -11.23 20.08
CA GLN A 504 -21.31 -10.51 19.12
C GLN A 504 -21.94 -10.46 17.71
N GLU A 505 -22.59 -11.55 17.29
CA GLU A 505 -23.28 -11.60 16.00
C GLU A 505 -24.53 -10.72 16.00
N GLN A 506 -25.30 -10.76 17.10
CA GLN A 506 -26.48 -9.90 17.29
C GLN A 506 -26.12 -8.41 17.25
N VAL A 507 -25.06 -8.02 17.96
CA VAL A 507 -24.54 -6.65 17.97
C VAL A 507 -24.01 -6.25 16.58
N ALA A 508 -23.21 -7.11 15.94
CA ALA A 508 -22.69 -6.84 14.60
C ALA A 508 -23.82 -6.62 13.57
N GLY A 509 -24.89 -7.43 13.63
CA GLY A 509 -26.07 -7.29 12.77
C GLY A 509 -26.82 -5.97 12.94
N ARG A 510 -26.66 -5.28 14.07
CA ARG A 510 -27.32 -4.00 14.37
C ARG A 510 -26.40 -2.78 14.28
N GLY A 511 -25.13 -2.97 13.94
CA GLY A 511 -24.13 -1.89 13.90
C GLY A 511 -24.52 -0.67 13.06
N HIS A 512 -25.38 -0.84 12.05
CA HIS A 512 -25.91 0.25 11.24
C HIS A 512 -26.69 1.32 12.04
N LEU A 513 -27.20 0.98 13.23
CA LEU A 513 -27.96 1.89 14.08
C LEU A 513 -27.10 2.94 14.82
N TRP A 514 -25.78 2.73 14.89
CA TRP A 514 -24.86 3.62 15.63
C TRP A 514 -23.51 3.88 14.92
N ARG A 515 -23.13 3.11 13.90
CA ARG A 515 -21.92 3.38 13.11
C ARG A 515 -22.18 4.47 12.07
N LEU A 516 -21.15 5.22 11.69
CA LEU A 516 -21.21 6.23 10.64
C LEU A 516 -21.93 5.72 9.37
N GLN A 517 -22.90 6.50 8.89
CA GLN A 517 -23.60 6.28 7.63
C GLN A 517 -23.36 7.51 6.73
N SER A 518 -22.81 7.30 5.54
CA SER A 518 -22.45 8.41 4.65
C SER A 518 -23.63 8.94 3.82
N ALA A 519 -24.70 8.15 3.68
CA ALA A 519 -25.87 8.51 2.90
C ALA A 519 -27.11 8.72 3.80
N PRO A 520 -27.89 9.81 3.61
CA PRO A 520 -29.10 10.06 4.38
C PRO A 520 -30.09 8.89 4.38
N GLY A 521 -30.26 8.21 3.24
CA GLY A 521 -31.16 7.07 3.11
C GLY A 521 -30.76 5.81 3.89
N GLN A 522 -29.54 5.75 4.42
CA GLN A 522 -29.08 4.66 5.30
C GLN A 522 -29.41 4.91 6.78
N ILE A 523 -29.72 6.16 7.15
CA ILE A 523 -30.19 6.52 8.49
C ILE A 523 -31.69 6.21 8.53
N THR A 524 -32.03 5.00 8.98
CA THR A 524 -33.41 4.48 9.00
C THR A 524 -34.06 4.65 10.37
N THR A 525 -35.30 5.14 10.37
CA THR A 525 -36.13 5.35 11.58
C THR A 525 -36.36 4.07 12.36
#